data_AF-V2Z7Z7-F1
#
_entry.id   AF-V2Z7Z7-F1
#
_cell.length_a   1.000
_cell.length_b   1.000
_cell.length_c   1.000
_cell.angle_alpha   90.00
_cell.angle_beta   90.00
_cell.angle_gamma   90.00
#
_symmetry.space_group_name_H-M   'P 1'
#
loop_
_entity.id
_entity.type
_entity.pdbx_description
1 polymer ?
#
loop_
_entity_poly.entity_id
_entity_poly.type
_entity_poly.pdbx_seq_one_letter_code
_entity_poly.pdbx_strand_id
1 'polypeptide(L)'
;MDIVRIFGLVRFMALLYFKIKSKYSIIGYRCSKSVEVKFMIIYDNFWKTLKAKNISQYKLAVYYGVSNSQISRIKKGEHITTATLEKLCQILQCRVEDIITFVPETPSTKDKTLDAVAEQPDSAYKQEKQK
;
A
#
# COMPACT_ATOMS: atom_id res chain seq x y z
N MET A 1 -24.40 -9.03 58.19
CA MET A 1 -23.39 -8.73 57.14
C MET A 1 -24.08 -7.86 56.10
N ASP A 2 -24.03 -6.55 56.32
CA ASP A 2 -25.00 -5.61 55.76
C ASP A 2 -24.62 -5.18 54.35
N ILE A 3 -25.54 -5.37 53.39
CA ILE A 3 -25.46 -4.93 51.99
C ILE A 3 -25.03 -3.45 51.86
N VAL A 4 -25.36 -2.63 52.86
CA VAL A 4 -25.03 -1.20 52.93
C VAL A 4 -23.51 -0.95 53.03
N ARG A 5 -22.74 -1.87 53.62
CA ARG A 5 -21.26 -1.77 53.69
C ARG A 5 -20.58 -2.10 52.37
N ILE A 6 -21.17 -2.99 51.55
CA ILE A 6 -20.64 -3.36 50.23
C ILE A 6 -20.80 -2.19 49.24
N PHE A 7 -21.96 -1.51 49.25
CA PHE A 7 -22.17 -0.32 48.42
C PHE A 7 -21.20 0.83 48.76
N GLY A 8 -20.86 0.98 50.05
CA GLY A 8 -19.84 1.95 50.49
C GLY A 8 -18.45 1.64 49.94
N LEU A 9 -18.01 0.39 49.99
CA LEU A 9 -16.71 -0.05 49.45
C LEU A 9 -16.64 0.05 47.93
N VAL A 10 -17.71 -0.27 47.21
CA VAL A 10 -17.77 -0.14 45.74
C VAL A 10 -17.69 1.33 45.32
N ARG A 11 -18.36 2.23 46.05
CA ARG A 11 -18.29 3.68 45.80
C ARG A 11 -16.92 4.27 46.16
N PHE A 12 -16.27 3.76 47.20
CA PHE A 12 -14.91 4.16 47.60
C PHE A 12 -13.84 3.71 46.61
N MET A 13 -13.93 2.45 46.12
CA MET A 13 -13.03 1.94 45.08
C MET A 13 -13.20 2.67 43.74
N ALA A 14 -14.44 3.04 43.37
CA ALA A 14 -14.69 3.84 42.17
C ALA A 14 -14.08 5.26 42.25
N LEU A 15 -14.13 5.90 43.43
CA LEU A 15 -13.50 7.21 43.66
C LEU A 15 -11.97 7.13 43.63
N LEU A 16 -11.37 6.06 44.13
CA LEU A 16 -9.94 5.81 44.00
C LEU A 16 -9.54 5.60 42.53
N TYR A 17 -10.34 4.87 41.75
CA TYR A 17 -10.06 4.66 40.33
C TYR A 17 -10.17 5.94 39.48
N PHE A 18 -11.10 6.84 39.82
CA PHE A 18 -11.28 8.11 39.09
C PHE A 18 -10.11 9.08 39.26
N LYS A 19 -9.40 9.05 40.40
CA LYS A 19 -8.22 9.89 40.66
C LYS A 19 -6.97 9.41 39.91
N ILE A 20 -6.91 8.14 39.53
CA ILE A 20 -5.74 7.51 38.87
C ILE A 20 -5.71 7.84 37.36
N LYS A 21 -6.86 8.05 36.70
CA LYS A 21 -6.94 8.27 35.24
C LYS A 21 -6.48 9.66 34.76
N SER A 22 -6.24 10.63 35.66
CA SER A 22 -5.97 12.03 35.28
C SER A 22 -4.47 12.41 35.20
N LYS A 23 -3.55 11.51 35.58
CA LYS A 23 -2.09 11.79 35.58
C LYS A 23 -1.26 11.00 34.57
N TYR A 24 -1.87 10.20 33.71
CA TYR A 24 -1.18 9.58 32.58
C TYR A 24 -1.31 10.47 31.34
N SER A 25 -0.67 11.64 31.42
CA SER A 25 -0.29 12.44 30.27
C SER A 25 0.86 11.71 29.58
N ILE A 26 0.54 10.85 28.60
CA ILE A 26 1.53 10.11 27.83
C ILE A 26 1.80 10.89 26.55
N ILE A 27 2.81 11.77 26.66
CA ILE A 27 3.92 11.96 25.72
C ILE A 27 3.50 11.91 24.25
N GLY A 28 3.26 13.11 23.71
CA GLY A 28 3.17 13.33 22.27
C GLY A 28 4.48 12.93 21.58
N TYR A 29 4.43 11.89 20.77
CA TYR A 29 5.47 11.56 19.82
C TYR A 29 5.49 12.64 18.74
N ARG A 30 6.50 13.51 18.78
CA ARG A 30 6.80 14.47 17.72
C ARG A 30 7.35 13.68 16.54
N CYS A 31 6.50 13.32 15.59
CA CYS A 31 6.91 12.77 14.30
C CYS A 31 7.69 13.87 13.55
N SER A 32 9.02 13.82 13.64
CA SER A 32 9.89 14.79 13.00
C SER A 32 10.23 14.31 11.58
N LYS A 33 9.77 15.10 10.60
CA LYS A 33 10.09 15.06 9.17
C LYS A 33 9.69 13.75 8.45
N SER A 34 8.46 13.75 7.96
CA SER A 34 8.04 12.90 6.85
C SER A 34 8.85 13.24 5.60
N VAL A 35 9.79 12.36 5.22
CA VAL A 35 10.31 12.34 3.84
C VAL A 35 9.14 11.94 2.96
N GLU A 36 8.65 12.87 2.15
CA GLU A 36 7.63 12.57 1.15
C GLU A 36 8.29 11.78 0.03
N VAL A 37 8.36 10.46 0.19
CA VAL A 37 8.76 9.57 -0.90
C VAL A 37 7.56 9.49 -1.84
N LYS A 38 7.67 10.19 -2.96
CA LYS A 38 6.69 10.07 -4.03
C LYS A 38 6.98 8.79 -4.79
N PHE A 39 5.96 7.97 -4.99
CA PHE A 39 6.08 6.73 -5.74
C PHE A 39 5.30 6.87 -7.05
N MET A 40 5.92 6.50 -8.16
CA MET A 40 5.30 6.57 -9.48
C MET A 40 5.10 5.18 -10.07
N ILE A 41 3.86 4.88 -10.50
CA ILE A 41 3.53 3.67 -11.24
C ILE A 41 3.62 3.98 -12.73
N ILE A 42 4.39 3.16 -13.47
CA ILE A 42 4.61 3.30 -14.91
C ILE A 42 4.03 2.07 -15.62
N TYR A 43 3.37 2.29 -16.76
CA TYR A 43 2.70 1.24 -17.56
C TYR A 43 3.37 1.00 -18.93
N ASP A 44 4.66 1.33 -19.09
CA ASP A 44 5.37 1.14 -20.36
C ASP A 44 5.48 -0.34 -20.73
N ASN A 45 5.66 -1.21 -19.73
CA ASN A 45 5.77 -2.65 -19.92
C ASN A 45 4.46 -3.23 -20.48
N PHE A 46 3.30 -2.75 -20.05
CA PHE A 46 2.01 -3.15 -20.60
C PHE A 46 1.95 -3.02 -22.13
N TRP A 47 2.42 -1.89 -22.68
CA TRP A 47 2.42 -1.68 -24.13
C TRP A 47 3.43 -2.57 -24.87
N LYS A 48 4.57 -2.87 -24.24
CA LYS A 48 5.54 -3.84 -24.78
C LYS A 48 4.94 -5.23 -24.83
N THR A 49 4.27 -5.65 -23.76
CA THR A 49 3.60 -6.96 -23.65
C THR A 49 2.48 -7.10 -24.67
N LEU A 50 1.70 -6.04 -24.91
CA LEU A 50 0.68 -6.02 -25.96
C LEU A 50 1.27 -6.21 -27.37
N LYS A 51 2.36 -5.53 -27.68
CA LYS A 51 3.07 -5.69 -28.94
C LYS A 51 3.63 -7.10 -29.09
N ALA A 52 4.28 -7.63 -28.05
CA ALA A 52 4.85 -8.97 -28.06
C ALA A 52 3.79 -10.06 -28.31
N LYS A 53 2.57 -9.88 -27.79
CA LYS A 53 1.47 -10.83 -27.93
C LYS A 53 0.55 -10.55 -29.13
N ASN A 54 0.87 -9.54 -29.96
CA ASN A 54 0.05 -9.11 -31.09
C ASN A 54 -1.42 -8.82 -30.72
N ILE A 55 -1.63 -8.22 -29.55
CA ILE A 55 -2.96 -7.82 -29.07
C ILE A 55 -3.09 -6.30 -29.20
N SER A 56 -4.11 -5.85 -29.96
CA SER A 56 -4.43 -4.43 -30.08
C SER A 56 -5.31 -3.94 -28.92
N GLN A 57 -5.30 -2.64 -28.66
CA GLN A 57 -6.21 -1.99 -27.69
C GLN A 57 -7.69 -2.26 -28.01
N TYR A 58 -8.02 -2.23 -29.31
CA TYR A 58 -9.35 -2.58 -29.78
C TYR A 58 -9.72 -4.02 -29.39
N LYS A 59 -8.77 -4.96 -29.50
CA LYS A 59 -8.99 -6.35 -29.13
C LYS A 59 -9.30 -6.50 -27.64
N LEU A 60 -8.59 -5.78 -26.77
CA LEU A 60 -8.88 -5.66 -25.33
C LEU A 60 -10.30 -5.17 -25.06
N ALA A 61 -10.73 -4.12 -25.75
CA ALA A 61 -12.03 -3.52 -25.52
C ALA A 61 -13.19 -4.42 -26.00
N VAL A 62 -13.07 -4.96 -27.21
CA VAL A 62 -14.18 -5.64 -27.89
C VAL A 62 -14.24 -7.14 -27.59
N TYR A 63 -13.09 -7.82 -27.58
CA TYR A 63 -13.06 -9.29 -27.45
C TYR A 63 -12.89 -9.75 -26.00
N TYR A 64 -12.16 -8.97 -25.20
CA TYR A 64 -11.89 -9.31 -23.80
C TYR A 64 -12.75 -8.52 -22.80
N GLY A 65 -13.59 -7.60 -23.29
CA GLY A 65 -14.53 -6.84 -22.46
C GLY A 65 -13.87 -5.86 -21.48
N VAL A 66 -12.63 -5.42 -21.74
CA VAL A 66 -11.98 -4.40 -20.92
C VAL A 66 -12.59 -3.04 -21.23
N SER A 67 -13.01 -2.29 -20.20
CA SER A 67 -13.64 -0.99 -20.44
C SER A 67 -12.64 -0.01 -21.08
N ASN A 68 -13.09 0.73 -22.09
CA ASN A 68 -12.32 1.84 -22.67
C ASN A 68 -11.86 2.85 -21.61
N SER A 69 -12.63 3.01 -20.53
CA SER A 69 -12.23 3.83 -19.40
C SER A 69 -10.96 3.31 -18.72
N GLN A 70 -10.85 2.00 -18.48
CA GLN A 70 -9.67 1.38 -17.87
C GLN A 70 -8.43 1.52 -18.76
N ILE A 71 -8.58 1.29 -20.06
CA ILE A 71 -7.49 1.49 -21.04
C ILE A 71 -7.04 2.95 -21.04
N SER A 72 -7.99 3.88 -20.96
CA SER A 72 -7.70 5.32 -20.90
C SER A 72 -6.96 5.71 -19.63
N ARG A 73 -7.31 5.12 -18.47
CA ARG A 73 -6.60 5.31 -17.20
C ARG A 73 -5.15 4.85 -17.30
N ILE A 74 -4.92 3.66 -17.87
CA ILE A 74 -3.58 3.12 -18.11
C ILE A 74 -2.76 4.05 -19.02
N LYS A 75 -3.37 4.57 -20.09
CA LYS A 75 -2.73 5.52 -21.00
C LYS A 75 -2.32 6.82 -20.31
N LYS A 76 -3.09 7.27 -19.32
CA LYS A 76 -2.80 8.46 -18.51
C LYS A 76 -1.84 8.18 -17.34
N GLY A 77 -1.47 6.92 -17.11
CA GLY A 77 -0.66 6.54 -15.96
C GLY A 77 -1.42 6.61 -14.62
N GLU A 78 -2.76 6.56 -14.65
CA GLU A 78 -3.58 6.57 -13.44
C GLU A 78 -3.51 5.23 -12.68
N HIS A 79 -3.83 5.27 -11.39
CA HIS A 79 -3.96 4.06 -10.60
C HIS A 79 -5.14 3.20 -11.08
N ILE A 80 -4.90 1.90 -11.18
CA ILE A 80 -5.93 0.90 -11.44
C ILE A 80 -6.11 0.01 -10.21
N THR A 81 -7.26 -0.65 -10.12
CA THR A 81 -7.50 -1.62 -9.06
C THR A 81 -6.71 -2.91 -9.31
N THR A 82 -6.35 -3.61 -8.24
CA THR A 82 -5.69 -4.94 -8.32
C THR A 82 -6.55 -5.96 -9.08
N ALA A 83 -7.88 -5.88 -8.99
CA ALA A 83 -8.79 -6.71 -9.78
C ALA A 83 -8.70 -6.44 -11.29
N THR A 84 -8.40 -5.21 -11.70
CA THR A 84 -8.17 -4.89 -13.12
C THR A 84 -6.85 -5.50 -13.58
N LEU A 85 -5.81 -5.40 -12.76
CA LEU A 85 -4.51 -5.99 -13.01
C LEU A 85 -4.58 -7.51 -13.14
N GLU A 86 -5.32 -8.19 -12.26
CA GLU A 86 -5.58 -9.63 -12.32
C GLU A 86 -6.20 -10.03 -13.68
N LYS A 87 -7.26 -9.34 -14.10
CA LYS A 87 -7.91 -9.58 -15.40
C LYS A 87 -6.94 -9.41 -16.57
N LEU A 88 -6.12 -8.35 -16.54
CA LEU A 88 -5.13 -8.12 -17.58
C LEU A 88 -4.08 -9.23 -17.61
N CYS A 89 -3.58 -9.67 -16.45
CA CYS A 89 -2.64 -10.80 -16.37
C CYS A 89 -3.27 -12.10 -16.89
N GLN A 90 -4.55 -12.35 -16.63
CA GLN A 90 -5.28 -13.53 -17.16
C GLN A 90 -5.42 -13.47 -18.68
N ILE A 91 -5.82 -12.32 -19.23
CA ILE A 91 -6.00 -12.11 -20.68
C ILE A 91 -4.65 -12.23 -21.41
N LEU A 92 -3.63 -11.59 -20.86
CA LEU A 92 -2.32 -11.54 -21.49
C LEU A 92 -1.48 -12.77 -21.15
N GLN A 93 -1.82 -13.59 -20.15
CA GLN A 93 -0.98 -14.69 -19.65
C GLN A 93 0.46 -14.22 -19.40
N CYS A 94 0.60 -13.26 -18.51
CA CYS A 94 1.89 -12.67 -18.13
C CYS A 94 1.93 -12.41 -16.62
N ARG A 95 3.11 -12.05 -16.11
CA ARG A 95 3.29 -11.71 -14.69
C ARG A 95 2.97 -10.24 -14.47
N VAL A 96 2.85 -9.84 -13.20
CA VAL A 96 2.45 -8.48 -12.83
C VAL A 96 3.51 -7.45 -13.24
N GLU A 97 4.78 -7.81 -13.09
CA GLU A 97 5.96 -7.03 -13.50
C GLU A 97 6.02 -6.74 -15.02
N ASP A 98 5.35 -7.56 -15.83
CA ASP A 98 5.27 -7.37 -17.28
C ASP A 98 4.22 -6.31 -17.68
N ILE A 99 3.43 -5.81 -16.73
CA ILE A 99 2.40 -4.80 -16.93
C ILE A 99 2.78 -3.49 -16.24
N ILE A 100 3.16 -3.56 -14.97
CA ILE A 100 3.43 -2.39 -14.14
C ILE A 100 4.88 -2.36 -13.65
N THR A 101 5.44 -1.16 -13.60
CA THR A 101 6.73 -0.89 -12.97
C THR A 101 6.53 0.13 -11.86
N PHE A 102 7.08 -0.18 -10.69
CA PHE A 102 7.14 0.75 -9.58
C PHE A 102 8.49 1.48 -9.59
N VAL A 103 8.44 2.82 -9.62
CA VAL A 103 9.63 3.65 -9.50
C VAL A 103 9.51 4.50 -8.24
N PRO A 104 10.38 4.29 -7.23
CA PRO A 104 10.50 5.25 -6.15
C PRO A 104 11.10 6.53 -6.71
N GLU A 105 10.43 7.67 -6.54
CA GLU A 105 11.11 8.95 -6.64
C GLU A 105 12.00 9.05 -5.40
N THR A 106 13.21 8.49 -5.50
CA THR A 106 14.32 9.01 -4.73
C THR A 106 14.40 10.50 -5.05
N PRO A 107 14.69 11.40 -4.08
CA PRO A 107 15.07 12.76 -4.44
C PRO A 107 16.25 12.64 -5.39
N SER A 108 15.99 12.84 -6.69
CA SER A 108 17.01 12.65 -7.71
C SER A 108 18.00 13.78 -7.54
N THR A 109 19.08 13.53 -6.81
CA THR A 109 20.31 14.27 -6.99
C THR A 109 20.74 13.96 -8.41
N LYS A 110 20.31 14.79 -9.37
CA LYS A 110 20.98 14.89 -10.67
C LYS A 110 22.29 15.61 -10.43
N ASP A 111 23.19 14.97 -9.70
CA ASP A 111 24.60 15.29 -9.73
C ASP A 111 25.33 13.98 -9.99
N LYS A 112 26.13 13.99 -11.05
CA LYS A 112 26.96 12.86 -11.41
C LYS A 112 28.10 12.81 -10.41
N THR A 113 27.92 12.08 -9.32
CA THR A 113 29.05 11.58 -8.56
C THR A 113 28.72 10.17 -8.13
N LEU A 114 29.47 9.23 -8.70
CA LEU A 114 29.55 7.87 -8.17
C LEU A 114 29.96 7.99 -6.71
N ASP A 115 29.22 7.39 -5.80
CA ASP A 115 29.78 6.77 -4.59
C ASP A 115 28.78 5.79 -3.97
N ALA A 116 29.25 4.55 -3.87
CA ALA A 116 28.96 3.54 -2.85
C ALA A 116 27.51 3.22 -2.42
N VAL A 117 27.06 2.04 -2.91
CA VAL A 117 26.49 0.91 -2.15
C VAL A 117 25.56 1.24 -0.96
N ALA A 118 24.29 0.87 -1.11
CA ALA A 118 23.52 0.24 -0.04
C ALA A 118 22.63 -0.84 -0.64
N GLU A 119 23.24 -2.01 -0.78
CA GLU A 119 22.54 -3.28 -0.74
C GLU A 119 21.77 -3.35 0.58
N GLN A 120 20.46 -3.53 0.51
CA GLN A 120 19.73 -4.10 1.64
C GLN A 120 18.86 -5.26 1.15
N PRO A 121 18.79 -6.30 1.98
CA PRO A 121 18.79 -7.69 1.58
C PRO A 121 17.37 -8.24 1.55
N ASP A 122 17.21 -9.34 0.79
CA ASP A 122 16.10 -10.27 0.91
C ASP A 122 15.82 -10.56 2.39
N SER A 123 14.77 -9.97 2.94
CA SER A 123 14.29 -10.31 4.28
C SER A 123 12.77 -10.37 4.31
N ALA A 124 12.29 -11.61 4.27
CA ALA A 124 11.08 -12.07 4.93
C ALA A 124 9.73 -11.51 4.43
N TYR A 125 9.28 -11.97 3.25
CA TYR A 125 7.85 -12.28 3.12
C TYR A 125 7.56 -13.52 3.95
N LYS A 126 7.08 -13.30 5.19
CA LYS A 126 6.56 -14.35 6.06
C LYS A 126 5.35 -15.00 5.39
N GLN A 127 5.46 -16.30 5.12
CA GLN A 127 4.30 -17.17 5.05
C GLN A 127 3.70 -17.30 6.45
N GLU A 128 2.66 -16.54 6.76
CA GLU A 128 1.81 -16.83 7.91
C GLU A 128 0.51 -17.49 7.42
N LYS A 129 0.59 -18.82 7.48
CA LYS A 129 -0.48 -19.80 7.52
C LYS A 129 -1.37 -19.52 8.74
N GLN A 130 -2.68 -19.41 8.54
CA GLN A 130 -3.74 -19.48 9.56
C GLN A 130 -5.08 -19.54 8.78
N LYS A 131 -6.00 -20.46 8.95
CA LYS A 131 -6.17 -21.67 9.78
C LYS A 131 -7.23 -22.50 9.07
#